data_AF-A0A7X4ESR4-F1
#
_entry.id   AF-A0A7X4ESR4-F1
#
_cell.length_a   1.000
_cell.length_b   1.000
_cell.length_c   1.000
_cell.angle_alpha   90.00
_cell.angle_beta   90.00
_cell.angle_gamma   90.00
#
_symmetry.space_group_name_H-M   'P 1'
#
loop_
_entity.id
_entity.type
_entity.pdbx_description
1 polymer ?
#
loop_
_entity_poly.entity_id
_entity_poly.type
_entity_poly.pdbx_seq_one_letter_code
_entity_poly.pdbx_strand_id
1 'polypeptide(L)'
;MRERVMEEFLLLTFYGMKDELLRLTNRSTISTIGLSDVKSIRIALPTIGEQNEILSKVYRCKCELENDCQTVARSIGLLSEYRSAVITEAVTGQLTELR
;
A
#
# COMPACT_ATOMS: atom_id res chain seq x y z
N MET A 1 -17.60 21.19 9.02
CA MET A 1 -16.66 20.04 8.94
C MET A 1 -16.05 19.95 7.55
N ARG A 2 -16.84 20.05 6.47
CA ARG A 2 -16.38 19.95 5.07
C ARG A 2 -15.30 20.98 4.66
N GLU A 3 -15.29 22.16 5.27
CA GLU A 3 -14.32 23.23 4.99
C GLU A 3 -13.02 23.16 5.82
N ARG A 4 -12.89 22.18 6.72
CA ARG A 4 -11.75 22.08 7.67
C ARG A 4 -10.95 20.78 7.56
N VAL A 5 -11.45 19.82 6.79
CA VAL A 5 -10.87 18.47 6.69
C VAL A 5 -10.77 18.12 5.21
N MET A 6 -9.57 17.81 4.74
CA MET A 6 -9.37 17.24 3.41
C MET A 6 -9.83 15.78 3.40
N GLU A 7 -10.51 15.38 2.33
CA GLU A 7 -11.09 14.04 2.20
C GLU A 7 -9.99 12.97 2.19
N GLU A 8 -8.89 13.21 1.48
CA GLU A 8 -7.75 12.28 1.42
C GLU A 8 -7.06 12.14 2.77
N PHE A 9 -6.93 13.24 3.51
CA PHE A 9 -6.33 13.24 4.85
C PHE A 9 -7.16 12.39 5.82
N LEU A 10 -8.49 12.57 5.80
CA LEU A 10 -9.40 11.79 6.64
C LEU A 10 -9.33 10.30 6.30
N LEU A 11 -9.32 9.96 5.01
CA LEU A 11 -9.22 8.59 4.54
C LEU A 11 -7.93 7.93 5.01
N LEU A 12 -6.78 8.58 4.81
CA LEU A 12 -5.48 8.05 5.23
C LEU A 12 -5.36 7.92 6.75
N THR A 13 -5.98 8.85 7.49
CA THR A 13 -6.06 8.75 8.96
C THR A 13 -6.82 7.50 9.37
N PHE A 14 -7.99 7.21 8.77
CA PHE A 14 -8.73 5.98 9.07
C PHE A 14 -7.98 4.72 8.66
N TYR A 15 -7.27 4.73 7.52
CA TYR A 15 -6.41 3.62 7.13
C TYR A 15 -5.31 3.35 8.17
N GLY A 16 -4.69 4.40 8.69
CA GLY A 16 -3.69 4.30 9.77
C GLY A 16 -4.26 3.85 11.11
N MET A 17 -5.56 4.02 11.33
CA MET A 17 -6.28 3.61 12.55
C MET A 17 -6.92 2.22 12.43
N LYS A 18 -6.55 1.41 11.45
CA LYS A 18 -7.18 0.10 11.19
C LYS A 18 -7.33 -0.76 12.44
N ASP A 19 -6.28 -0.89 13.24
CA ASP A 19 -6.31 -1.73 14.45
C ASP A 19 -7.27 -1.19 15.52
N GLU A 20 -7.34 0.14 15.66
CA GLU A 20 -8.28 0.79 16.58
C GLU A 20 -9.73 0.65 16.09
N LEU A 21 -9.97 0.78 14.78
CA LEU A 21 -11.28 0.55 14.19
C LEU A 21 -11.73 -0.91 14.37
N LEU A 22 -10.81 -1.87 14.19
CA LEU A 22 -11.07 -3.29 14.47
C LEU A 22 -11.39 -3.53 15.95
N ARG A 23 -10.68 -2.86 16.87
CA ARG A 23 -10.98 -2.93 18.31
C ARG A 23 -12.40 -2.47 18.64
N LEU A 24 -12.92 -1.47 17.93
CA LEU A 24 -14.31 -1.02 18.10
C LEU A 24 -15.31 -2.08 17.61
N THR A 25 -15.01 -2.80 16.52
CA THR A 25 -15.89 -3.89 16.04
C THR A 25 -15.91 -5.11 16.94
N ASN A 26 -14.83 -5.38 17.68
CA ASN A 26 -14.74 -6.55 18.58
C ASN A 26 -15.60 -6.44 19.85
N ARG A 27 -16.19 -5.27 20.10
CA ARG A 27 -17.04 -5.02 21.28
C ARG A 27 -18.49 -5.47 21.06
N SER A 28 -18.85 -5.86 19.84
CA SER A 28 -20.20 -6.26 19.45
C SER A 28 -20.23 -7.67 18.84
N THR A 29 -21.31 -8.40 19.06
CA THR A 29 -21.56 -9.74 18.47
C THR A 29 -21.67 -9.71 16.94
N ILE A 30 -21.89 -8.52 16.38
CA ILE A 30 -21.87 -8.22 14.95
C ILE A 30 -20.64 -7.35 14.72
N SER A 31 -19.76 -7.73 13.80
CA SER A 31 -18.55 -6.98 13.44
C SER A 31 -18.88 -5.68 12.67
N THR A 32 -19.62 -4.77 13.31
CA THR A 32 -20.05 -3.49 12.74
C THR A 32 -19.70 -2.37 13.71
N ILE A 33 -19.19 -1.26 13.19
CA ILE A 33 -18.94 -0.06 13.98
C ILE A 33 -20.28 0.65 14.18
N GLY A 34 -20.75 0.72 15.43
CA GLY A 34 -21.98 1.43 15.77
C GLY A 34 -21.80 2.95 15.65
N LEU A 35 -22.91 3.68 15.48
CA LEU A 35 -22.87 5.15 15.41
C LEU A 35 -22.27 5.78 16.67
N SER A 36 -22.47 5.16 17.83
CA SER A 36 -21.87 5.57 19.10
C SER A 36 -20.35 5.42 19.08
N ASP A 37 -19.84 4.33 18.49
CA ASP A 37 -18.40 4.09 18.34
C ASP A 37 -17.79 5.13 17.41
N VAL A 38 -18.42 5.41 16.27
CA VAL A 38 -17.98 6.45 15.33
C VAL A 38 -17.86 7.81 16.02
N LYS A 39 -18.84 8.19 16.85
CA LYS A 39 -18.81 9.45 17.61
C LYS A 39 -17.71 9.49 18.68
N SER A 40 -17.24 8.33 19.14
CA SER A 40 -16.17 8.24 20.14
C SER A 40 -14.77 8.37 19.52
N ILE A 41 -14.64 8.18 18.20
CA ILE A 41 -13.35 8.27 17.50
C ILE A 41 -12.81 9.70 17.61
N ARG A 42 -11.57 9.80 18.09
CA ARG A 42 -10.80 11.04 18.13
C ARG A 42 -9.71 10.98 17.08
N ILE A 43 -9.67 11.99 16.22
CA ILE A 43 -8.62 12.17 15.21
C ILE A 43 -7.91 13.50 15.44
N ALA A 44 -6.60 13.53 15.20
CA ALA A 44 -5.86 14.78 15.12
C ALA A 44 -6.32 15.53 13.86
N LEU A 45 -6.72 16.80 14.02
CA LEU A 45 -7.14 17.64 12.90
C LEU A 45 -6.24 18.87 12.81
N PRO A 46 -5.09 18.77 12.13
CA PRO A 46 -4.17 19.88 11.94
C PRO A 46 -4.74 20.91 10.94
N THR A 47 -4.04 22.02 10.73
CA THR A 47 -4.44 23.05 9.76
C THR A 47 -4.44 22.52 8.32
N ILE A 48 -5.16 23.17 7.40
CA ILE A 48 -5.18 22.76 5.97
C ILE A 48 -3.77 22.76 5.36
N GLY A 49 -2.90 23.68 5.77
CA GLY A 49 -1.50 23.72 5.33
C GLY A 49 -0.74 22.47 5.78
N GLU A 50 -0.84 22.10 7.05
CA GLU A 50 -0.22 20.89 7.60
C GLU A 50 -0.82 19.60 7.00
N GLN A 51 -2.14 19.56 6.76
CA GLN A 51 -2.78 18.43 6.06
C GLN A 51 -2.16 18.22 4.68
N ASN A 52 -1.97 19.29 3.89
CA ASN A 52 -1.31 19.23 2.59
C ASN A 52 0.15 18.75 2.68
N GLU A 53 0.90 19.23 3.68
CA GLU A 53 2.29 18.81 3.87
C GLU A 53 2.38 17.31 4.20
N ILE A 54 1.51 16.83 5.10
CA ILE A 54 1.42 15.40 5.45
C ILE A 54 1.07 14.58 4.22
N LEU A 55 0.03 14.96 3.48
CA LEU A 55 -0.39 14.27 2.26
C LEU A 55 0.75 14.20 1.24
N SER A 56 1.43 15.32 1.00
CA SER A 56 2.56 15.37 0.07
C SER A 56 3.68 14.41 0.44
N LYS A 57 4.00 14.29 1.74
CA LYS A 57 5.01 13.34 2.23
C LYS A 57 4.55 11.89 2.04
N VAL A 58 3.29 11.59 2.36
CA VAL A 58 2.72 10.24 2.20
C VAL A 58 2.71 9.81 0.74
N TYR A 59 2.23 10.67 -0.17
CA TYR A 59 2.18 10.35 -1.59
C TYR A 59 3.57 10.21 -2.21
N ARG A 60 4.55 11.01 -1.80
CA ARG A 60 5.93 10.84 -2.25
C ARG A 60 6.48 9.47 -1.87
N CYS A 61 6.36 9.09 -0.59
CA CYS A 61 6.80 7.79 -0.10
C CYS A 61 6.08 6.63 -0.81
N LYS A 62 4.76 6.77 -1.03
CA LYS A 62 3.98 5.79 -1.78
C LYS A 62 4.50 5.62 -3.22
N CYS A 63 4.77 6.72 -3.91
CA CYS A 63 5.28 6.69 -5.29
C CYS A 63 6.67 6.04 -5.38
N GLU A 64 7.56 6.35 -4.44
CA GLU A 64 8.88 5.69 -4.32
C GLU A 64 8.73 4.16 -4.17
N LEU A 65 7.86 3.71 -3.25
CA LEU A 65 7.58 2.29 -3.06
C LEU A 65 6.97 1.61 -4.30
N GLU A 66 6.07 2.29 -5.00
CA GLU A 66 5.48 1.79 -6.24
C GLU A 66 6.55 1.60 -7.34
N ASN A 67 7.50 2.51 -7.47
CA ASN A 67 8.62 2.39 -8.41
C ASN A 67 9.54 1.21 -8.06
N ASP A 68 9.83 1.02 -6.77
CA ASP A 68 10.62 -0.12 -6.30
C ASP A 68 9.91 -1.45 -6.60
N CYS A 69 8.61 -1.52 -6.35
CA CYS A 69 7.80 -2.70 -6.65
C CYS A 69 7.81 -3.03 -8.15
N GLN A 70 7.69 -2.02 -9.02
CA GLN A 70 7.77 -2.22 -10.47
C GLN A 70 9.15 -2.72 -10.91
N THR A 71 10.21 -2.19 -10.30
CA THR A 71 11.58 -2.61 -10.58
C THR A 71 11.78 -4.08 -10.22
N VAL A 72 11.35 -4.50 -9.02
CA VAL A 72 11.42 -5.89 -8.58
C VAL A 72 10.59 -6.81 -9.48
N ALA A 73 9.37 -6.42 -9.83
CA ALA A 73 8.51 -7.19 -10.72
C ALA A 73 9.15 -7.40 -12.10
N ARG A 74 9.80 -6.37 -12.67
CA ARG A 74 10.57 -6.49 -13.92
C ARG A 74 11.74 -7.46 -13.77
N SER A 75 12.51 -7.37 -12.69
CA SER A 75 13.63 -8.28 -12.44
C SER A 75 13.18 -9.74 -12.34
N ILE A 76 12.04 -10.00 -11.68
CA ILE A 76 11.45 -11.35 -11.60
C ILE A 76 11.07 -11.85 -13.01
N GLY A 77 10.47 -11.00 -13.85
CA GLY A 77 10.14 -11.32 -15.23
C GLY A 77 11.37 -11.73 -16.04
N LEU A 78 12.41 -10.89 -16.02
CA LEU A 78 13.68 -11.14 -16.72
C LEU A 78 14.35 -12.46 -16.27
N LEU A 79 14.36 -12.74 -14.96
CA LEU A 79 14.91 -13.99 -14.44
C LEU A 79 14.10 -15.21 -14.88
N SER A 80 12.77 -15.09 -14.99
CA SER A 80 11.92 -16.17 -15.49
C SER A 80 12.14 -16.44 -16.98
N GLU A 81 12.29 -15.40 -17.79
CA GLU A 81 12.63 -15.50 -19.22
C GLU A 81 14.02 -16.14 -19.40
N TYR A 82 15.02 -15.64 -18.67
CA TYR A 82 16.38 -16.17 -18.70
C TYR A 82 16.41 -17.66 -18.34
N ARG A 83 15.75 -18.06 -17.26
CA ARG A 83 15.65 -19.48 -16.87
C ARG A 83 15.02 -20.32 -17.98
N SER A 84 13.99 -19.81 -18.64
CA SER A 84 13.31 -20.53 -19.73
C SER A 84 14.23 -20.69 -20.93
N ALA A 85 14.93 -19.62 -21.33
CA ALA A 85 15.91 -19.64 -22.41
C ALA A 85 17.04 -20.64 -22.14
N VAL A 86 17.64 -20.62 -20.94
CA VAL A 86 18.70 -21.56 -20.55
C VAL A 86 18.22 -23.02 -20.60
N ILE A 87 17.00 -23.30 -20.12
CA ILE A 87 16.43 -24.66 -20.22
C ILE A 87 16.23 -25.04 -21.69
N THR A 88 15.70 -24.13 -22.52
CA THR A 88 15.51 -24.38 -23.95
C THR A 88 16.83 -24.68 -24.63
N GLU A 89 17.86 -23.86 -24.44
CA GLU A 89 19.20 -24.05 -25.00
C GLU A 89 19.85 -25.37 -24.54
N ALA A 90 19.57 -25.80 -23.30
CA ALA A 90 20.13 -27.03 -22.75
C ALA A 90 19.47 -28.26 -23.38
N VAL A 91 18.15 -28.19 -23.60
CA VAL A 91 17.37 -29.28 -24.20
C VAL A 91 17.55 -29.34 -25.72
N THR A 92 17.82 -28.20 -26.39
CA THR A 92 18.15 -28.16 -27.83
C THR A 92 19.62 -28.46 -28.12
N GLY A 93 20.44 -28.67 -27.09
CA GLY A 93 21.86 -29.00 -27.21
C GLY A 93 22.77 -27.81 -27.57
N GLN A 94 22.22 -26.61 -27.73
CA GLN A 94 22.95 -25.39 -28.10
C GLN A 94 23.91 -24.91 -27.00
N LEU A 95 23.64 -25.24 -25.73
CA LEU A 95 24.53 -24.94 -24.61
C LEU A 95 25.84 -25.77 -24.61
N THR A 96 25.97 -26.79 -25.46
CA THR A 96 27.14 -27.68 -25.49
C THR A 96 28.30 -27.14 -26.36
N GLU A 97 28.08 -26.09 -27.15
CA GLU A 97 29.09 -25.51 -28.06
C GLU A 97 29.98 -24.43 -27.40
N LEU A 98 29.72 -24.03 -26.15
CA LEU A 98 30.54 -23.09 -25.38
C LEU A 98 31.69 -23.81 -24.62
N ARG A 99 32.48 -24.63 -25.33
CA ARG A 99 33.66 -25.31 -24.78
C ARG A 99 34.95 -24.75 -25.34
#